data_AF-A0A8T5RZR2-F1
#
_entry.id   AF-A0A8T5RZR2-F1
#
_cell.length_a   1.000
_cell.length_b   1.000
_cell.length_c   1.000
_cell.angle_alpha   90.00
_cell.angle_beta   90.00
_cell.angle_gamma   90.00
#
_symmetry.space_group_name_H-M   'P 1'
#
loop_
_entity.id
_entity.type
_entity.pdbx_description
1 polymer ?
#
loop_
_entity_poly.entity_id
_entity_poly.type
_entity_poly.pdbx_seq_one_letter_code
_entity_poly.pdbx_strand_id
1 'polypeptide(L)'
;MPLSIKLYGDLGDKHPHKKKGVGIPNTLFIEISGLKTVIDILKQLDIDENDISHVFINGIYSGAGKIVEDGDRIGIFPKKMAIMFLEITTIKSIFTQVILHEELREFGPAEAIVELPEGSTLNAVLKKYNLTNQKEKLEIIVTGKPIHDLDYILKDWDNVALFPL
;
A
#
# COMPACT_ATOMS: atom_id res chain seq x y z
N MET A 1 -9.55 28.94 -0.54
CA MET A 1 -10.34 27.71 -0.69
C MET A 1 -10.31 26.99 0.64
N PRO A 2 -11.46 26.72 1.28
CA PRO A 2 -11.48 26.10 2.59
C PRO A 2 -10.81 24.73 2.56
N LEU A 3 -10.15 24.37 3.66
CA LEU A 3 -9.63 23.03 3.91
C LEU A 3 -10.79 22.04 3.94
N SER A 4 -10.61 20.86 3.35
CA SER A 4 -11.57 19.76 3.45
C SER A 4 -11.05 18.70 4.41
N ILE A 5 -11.64 18.62 5.60
CA ILE A 5 -11.18 17.72 6.66
C ILE A 5 -12.16 16.54 6.78
N LYS A 6 -11.66 15.33 6.58
CA LYS A 6 -12.39 14.07 6.74
C LYS A 6 -11.99 13.39 8.04
N LEU A 7 -12.94 13.33 8.97
CA LEU A 7 -12.80 12.59 10.23
C LEU A 7 -13.39 11.19 10.07
N TYR A 8 -12.57 10.17 10.32
CA TYR A 8 -12.95 8.77 10.22
C TYR A 8 -13.27 8.17 11.59
N GLY A 9 -14.05 7.08 11.60
CA GLY A 9 -14.37 6.34 12.82
C GLY A 9 -15.02 7.20 13.89
N ASP A 10 -14.59 6.99 15.15
CA ASP A 10 -15.15 7.67 16.31
C ASP A 10 -14.80 9.17 16.38
N LEU A 11 -13.81 9.65 15.61
CA LEU A 11 -13.59 11.09 15.43
C LEU A 11 -14.76 11.76 14.71
N GLY A 12 -15.37 11.06 13.75
CA GLY A 12 -16.55 11.55 13.02
C GLY A 12 -17.78 11.69 13.91
N ASP A 13 -17.93 10.77 14.88
CA ASP A 13 -19.05 10.72 15.81
C ASP A 13 -19.02 11.84 16.86
N LYS A 14 -17.81 12.25 17.28
CA LYS A 14 -17.60 13.34 18.25
C LYS A 14 -17.95 14.73 17.71
N HIS A 15 -18.04 14.92 16.38
CA HIS A 15 -18.36 16.21 15.74
C HIS A 15 -19.61 16.16 14.85
N PRO A 16 -20.81 15.91 15.39
CA PRO A 16 -22.00 15.54 14.63
C PRO A 16 -22.62 16.73 13.88
N HIS A 17 -21.99 17.22 12.82
CA HIS A 17 -22.63 18.23 11.97
C HIS A 17 -23.60 17.63 10.96
N LYS A 18 -23.45 16.36 10.54
CA LYS A 18 -24.49 15.57 9.85
C LYS A 18 -24.22 14.08 10.07
N LYS A 19 -25.08 13.36 10.83
CA LYS A 19 -25.01 11.89 10.88
C LYS A 19 -25.25 11.34 9.47
N LYS A 20 -24.19 10.81 8.85
CA LYS A 20 -24.28 9.95 7.66
C LYS A 20 -24.12 8.51 8.12
N GLY A 21 -24.56 7.57 7.28
CA GLY A 21 -24.56 6.14 7.59
C GLY A 21 -23.20 5.61 8.03
N VAL A 22 -23.23 4.44 8.68
CA VAL A 22 -22.03 3.74 9.20
C VAL A 22 -20.93 3.66 8.13
N GLY A 23 -19.70 4.02 8.51
CA GLY A 23 -18.53 3.94 7.63
C GLY A 23 -18.29 5.16 6.72
N ILE A 24 -19.16 6.17 6.74
CA ILE A 24 -18.96 7.40 5.96
C ILE A 24 -18.19 8.42 6.81
N PRO A 25 -17.03 8.92 6.35
CA PRO A 25 -16.29 9.94 7.09
C PRO A 25 -17.08 11.24 7.17
N ASN A 26 -16.99 11.90 8.31
CA ASN A 26 -17.57 13.21 8.50
C ASN A 26 -16.65 14.26 7.86
N THR A 27 -17.18 15.03 6.91
CA THR A 27 -16.41 16.02 6.16
C THR A 27 -16.74 17.43 6.64
N LEU A 28 -15.74 18.13 7.14
CA LEU A 28 -15.80 19.52 7.59
C LEU A 28 -15.08 20.40 6.57
N PHE A 29 -15.55 21.63 6.43
CA PHE A 29 -14.88 22.67 5.65
C PHE A 29 -14.47 23.79 6.59
N ILE A 30 -13.17 24.05 6.69
CA ILE A 30 -12.61 25.03 7.62
C ILE A 30 -11.82 26.08 6.84
N GLU A 31 -12.06 27.35 7.18
CA GLU A 31 -11.27 28.47 6.66
C GLU A 31 -9.87 28.45 7.29
N ILE A 32 -8.82 28.57 6.46
CA ILE A 32 -7.42 28.41 6.88
C ILE A 32 -6.90 29.55 7.77
N SER A 33 -7.69 30.60 8.03
CA SER A 33 -7.22 31.82 8.69
C SER A 33 -6.57 31.55 10.04
N GLY A 34 -5.23 31.61 10.09
CA GLY A 34 -4.42 31.38 11.28
C GLY A 34 -3.93 29.94 11.51
N LEU A 35 -4.39 28.97 10.70
CA LEU A 35 -3.96 27.57 10.78
C LEU A 35 -2.73 27.36 9.90
N LYS A 36 -1.63 26.88 10.49
CA LYS A 36 -0.39 26.62 9.75
C LYS A 36 -0.09 25.14 9.60
N THR A 37 -0.56 24.32 10.54
CA THR A 37 -0.24 22.90 10.62
C THR A 37 -1.47 22.05 10.91
N VAL A 38 -1.35 20.73 10.74
CA VAL A 38 -2.41 19.80 11.14
C VAL A 38 -2.63 19.84 12.67
N ILE A 39 -1.60 20.09 13.48
CA ILE A 39 -1.77 20.31 14.93
C ILE A 39 -2.72 21.48 15.23
N ASP A 40 -2.64 22.57 14.47
CA ASP A 40 -3.54 23.72 14.69
C ASP A 40 -5.00 23.34 14.38
N ILE A 41 -5.21 22.51 13.35
CA ILE A 41 -6.53 21.95 13.01
C ILE A 41 -7.05 21.06 14.14
N LEU A 42 -6.22 20.15 14.66
CA LEU A 42 -6.59 19.26 15.75
C LEU A 42 -7.01 20.05 17.00
N LYS A 43 -6.25 21.10 17.35
CA LYS A 43 -6.58 22.01 18.45
C LYS A 43 -7.91 22.73 18.23
N GLN A 44 -8.15 23.24 17.03
CA GLN A 44 -9.43 23.89 16.71
C GLN A 44 -10.62 22.94 16.80
N LEU A 45 -10.40 21.66 16.49
CA LEU A 45 -11.40 20.61 16.59
C LEU A 45 -11.47 19.97 17.98
N ASP A 46 -10.68 20.40 18.96
CA ASP A 46 -10.62 19.77 20.29
C ASP A 46 -10.32 18.25 20.22
N ILE A 47 -9.44 17.86 19.28
CA ILE A 47 -8.96 16.48 19.10
C ILE A 47 -7.54 16.39 19.67
N ASP A 48 -7.32 15.51 20.64
CA ASP A 48 -5.98 15.21 21.16
C ASP A 48 -5.14 14.52 20.07
N GLU A 49 -3.89 14.93 19.90
CA GLU A 49 -2.95 14.26 18.99
C GLU A 49 -2.76 12.78 19.38
N ASN A 50 -2.92 12.45 20.66
CA ASN A 50 -2.89 11.08 21.15
C ASN A 50 -4.16 10.28 20.84
N ASP A 51 -5.22 10.89 20.32
CA ASP A 51 -6.42 10.16 19.88
C ASP A 51 -6.33 9.76 18.40
N ILE A 52 -5.34 10.27 17.66
CA ILE A 52 -5.17 10.00 16.23
C ILE A 52 -4.02 9.02 15.96
N SER A 53 -4.09 8.32 14.82
CA SER A 53 -3.02 7.42 14.35
C SER A 53 -2.41 7.84 13.02
N HIS A 54 -3.23 8.28 12.07
CA HIS A 54 -2.76 8.58 10.72
C HIS A 54 -3.39 9.89 10.24
N VAL A 55 -2.57 10.67 9.55
CA VAL A 55 -2.99 11.87 8.83
C VAL A 55 -2.61 11.69 7.37
N PHE A 56 -3.51 12.08 6.47
CA PHE A 56 -3.23 12.13 5.03
C PHE A 56 -3.54 13.52 4.51
N ILE A 57 -2.62 14.12 3.76
CA ILE A 57 -2.86 15.39 3.07
C ILE A 57 -2.83 15.12 1.57
N ASN A 58 -3.91 15.44 0.88
CA ASN A 58 -4.14 15.16 -0.53
C ASN A 58 -3.91 13.69 -0.95
N GLY A 59 -4.13 12.76 -0.01
CA GLY A 59 -3.93 11.32 -0.21
C GLY A 59 -2.53 10.81 0.15
N ILE A 60 -1.62 11.69 0.59
CA ILE A 60 -0.25 11.34 0.96
C ILE A 60 -0.16 11.24 2.48
N TYR A 61 0.37 10.11 2.97
CA TYR A 61 0.60 9.92 4.41
C TYR A 61 1.50 11.02 4.97
N SER A 62 1.09 11.61 6.08
CA SER A 62 1.72 12.79 6.67
C SER A 62 1.63 12.72 8.20
N GLY A 63 2.48 13.49 8.88
CA GLY A 63 2.42 13.67 10.33
C GLY A 63 1.56 14.86 10.75
N ALA A 64 1.17 14.91 12.02
CA ALA A 64 0.41 16.03 12.60
C ALA A 64 1.17 17.38 12.52
N GLY A 65 2.50 17.35 12.51
CA GLY A 65 3.33 18.56 12.33
C GLY A 65 3.39 19.11 10.90
N LYS A 66 2.75 18.46 9.92
CA LYS A 66 2.83 18.89 8.51
C LYS A 66 2.10 20.22 8.31
N ILE A 67 2.71 21.11 7.52
CA ILE A 67 2.13 22.38 7.08
C ILE A 67 0.95 22.12 6.15
N VAL A 68 -0.13 22.88 6.33
CA VAL A 68 -1.34 22.82 5.51
C VAL A 68 -1.44 24.06 4.63
N GLU A 69 -1.92 23.88 3.41
CA GLU A 69 -2.12 24.93 2.43
C GLU A 69 -3.61 25.10 2.09
N ASP A 70 -3.94 26.27 1.56
CA ASP A 70 -5.31 26.61 1.17
C ASP A 70 -5.84 25.59 0.14
N GLY A 71 -7.00 25.01 0.43
CA GLY A 71 -7.63 23.98 -0.42
C GLY A 71 -7.19 22.53 -0.15
N ASP A 72 -6.30 22.28 0.81
CA ASP A 72 -5.87 20.92 1.13
C ASP A 72 -7.00 19.99 1.57
N ARG A 73 -6.89 18.71 1.17
CA ARG A 73 -7.78 17.62 1.59
C ARG A 73 -7.09 16.80 2.66
N ILE A 74 -7.61 16.84 3.88
CA ILE A 74 -6.97 16.26 5.06
C ILE A 74 -7.83 15.11 5.57
N GLY A 75 -7.28 13.90 5.65
CA GLY A 75 -7.91 12.74 6.28
C GLY A 75 -7.28 12.47 7.65
N ILE A 76 -8.10 12.37 8.69
CA ILE A 76 -7.64 12.14 10.07
C ILE A 76 -8.30 10.86 10.59
N PHE A 77 -7.46 9.92 11.03
CA PHE A 77 -7.89 8.60 11.49
C PHE A 77 -7.62 8.41 12.99
N PRO A 78 -8.57 7.83 13.76
CA PRO A 78 -8.39 7.58 15.18
C PRO A 78 -7.38 6.47 15.46
N LYS A 79 -6.83 6.43 16.68
CA LYS A 79 -5.94 5.34 17.13
C LYS A 79 -6.55 3.96 17.04
N LYS A 80 -7.85 3.82 17.30
CA LYS A 80 -8.54 2.52 17.20
C LYS A 80 -8.52 1.93 15.79
N MET A 81 -8.32 2.78 14.77
CA MET A 81 -8.19 2.37 13.38
C MET A 81 -6.74 2.12 12.94
N ALA A 82 -5.76 2.28 13.85
CA ALA A 82 -4.33 2.12 13.53
C ALA A 82 -3.98 0.71 13.04
N ILE A 83 -4.70 -0.31 13.51
CA ILE A 83 -4.46 -1.72 13.13
C ILE A 83 -4.67 -1.94 11.62
N MET A 84 -5.58 -1.17 10.98
CA MET A 84 -5.82 -1.29 9.53
C MET A 84 -4.66 -0.79 8.66
N PHE A 85 -3.70 -0.07 9.23
CA PHE A 85 -2.57 0.53 8.47
C PHE A 85 -1.20 0.05 8.97
N LEU A 86 -1.11 -0.56 10.16
CA LEU A 86 0.14 -1.12 10.67
C LEU A 86 0.72 -2.18 9.72
N GLU A 87 -0.14 -2.96 9.06
CA GLU A 87 0.24 -3.98 8.06
C GLU A 87 0.93 -3.42 6.81
N ILE A 88 0.92 -2.10 6.58
CA ILE A 88 1.53 -1.50 5.38
C ILE A 88 3.02 -1.15 5.60
N THR A 89 3.55 -1.23 6.83
CA THR A 89 4.88 -0.64 7.12
C THR A 89 6.08 -1.58 7.13
N THR A 90 5.96 -2.87 6.80
CA THR A 90 7.11 -3.71 6.45
C THR A 90 6.64 -4.99 5.78
N ILE A 91 6.23 -4.92 4.50
CA ILE A 91 6.28 -6.16 3.72
C ILE A 91 7.77 -6.43 3.53
N LYS A 92 8.30 -7.44 4.22
CA LYS A 92 9.69 -7.85 4.04
C LYS A 92 9.89 -8.22 2.58
N SER A 93 11.02 -7.87 2.01
CA SER A 93 11.38 -8.31 0.66
C SER A 93 12.04 -9.69 0.71
N ILE A 94 11.79 -10.48 -0.32
CA ILE A 94 12.56 -11.67 -0.69
C ILE A 94 13.29 -11.38 -2.00
N PHE A 95 14.44 -12.01 -2.19
CA PHE A 95 15.24 -11.93 -3.42
C PHE A 95 15.25 -13.29 -4.10
N THR A 96 14.67 -13.39 -5.28
CA THR A 96 14.64 -14.64 -6.05
C THR A 96 15.50 -14.51 -7.29
N GLN A 97 16.30 -15.52 -7.60
CA GLN A 97 17.04 -15.58 -8.87
C GLN A 97 16.10 -16.13 -9.94
N VAL A 98 15.86 -15.37 -11.01
CA VAL A 98 15.03 -15.82 -12.14
C VAL A 98 15.94 -16.05 -13.34
N ILE A 99 15.84 -17.25 -13.94
CA ILE A 99 16.62 -17.67 -15.11
C ILE A 99 15.66 -17.95 -16.26
N LEU A 100 15.87 -17.24 -17.38
CA LEU A 100 15.10 -17.41 -18.61
C LEU A 100 15.91 -18.24 -19.60
N HIS A 101 15.33 -19.36 -20.04
CA HIS A 101 15.94 -20.21 -21.05
C HIS A 101 15.40 -19.91 -22.45
N GLU A 102 16.27 -20.12 -23.45
CA GLU A 102 15.91 -20.12 -24.87
C GLU A 102 15.18 -18.84 -25.33
N GLU A 103 14.06 -18.95 -26.05
CA GLU A 103 13.27 -17.81 -26.53
C GLU A 103 12.69 -16.94 -25.41
N LEU A 104 12.60 -17.45 -24.17
CA LEU A 104 12.10 -16.64 -23.05
C LEU A 104 13.04 -15.49 -22.71
N ARG A 105 14.30 -15.54 -23.15
CA ARG A 105 15.28 -14.44 -23.03
C ARG A 105 14.88 -13.18 -23.80
N GLU A 106 13.91 -13.25 -24.70
CA GLU A 106 13.35 -12.06 -25.34
C GLU A 106 12.54 -11.19 -24.36
N PHE A 107 12.06 -11.77 -23.26
CA PHE A 107 11.21 -11.09 -22.26
C PHE A 107 12.01 -10.44 -21.13
N GLY A 108 13.33 -10.62 -21.08
CA GLY A 108 14.17 -10.05 -20.04
C GLY A 108 15.60 -10.60 -20.05
N PRO A 109 16.44 -10.16 -19.10
CA PRO A 109 17.79 -10.70 -18.96
C PRO A 109 17.74 -12.22 -18.73
N ALA A 110 18.73 -12.94 -19.29
CA ALA A 110 18.82 -14.40 -19.17
C ALA A 110 18.89 -14.86 -17.70
N GLU A 111 19.42 -14.02 -16.82
CA GLU A 111 19.48 -14.25 -15.38
C GLU A 111 19.35 -12.91 -14.66
N ALA A 112 18.51 -12.84 -13.62
CA ALA A 112 18.39 -11.66 -12.78
C ALA A 112 17.98 -11.98 -11.35
N ILE A 113 18.44 -11.15 -10.40
CA ILE A 113 17.90 -11.13 -9.05
C ILE A 113 16.66 -10.23 -9.04
N VAL A 114 15.56 -10.78 -8.57
CA VAL A 114 14.26 -10.15 -8.54
C VAL A 114 13.87 -9.94 -7.09
N GLU A 115 13.81 -8.68 -6.67
CA GLU A 115 13.19 -8.31 -5.40
C GLU A 115 11.67 -8.40 -5.52
N LEU A 116 11.05 -9.11 -4.57
CA LEU A 116 9.62 -9.34 -4.47
C LEU A 116 9.16 -9.18 -3.01
N PRO A 117 7.90 -8.79 -2.76
CA PRO A 117 7.32 -8.86 -1.43
C PRO A 117 7.28 -10.30 -0.88
N GLU A 118 7.56 -10.51 0.40
CA GLU A 118 7.38 -11.79 1.09
C GLU A 118 5.94 -12.27 0.94
N GLY A 119 5.76 -13.56 0.61
CA GLY A 119 4.46 -14.13 0.24
C GLY A 119 4.14 -14.06 -1.26
N SER A 120 5.02 -13.46 -2.08
CA SER A 120 4.87 -13.49 -3.54
C SER A 120 4.90 -14.92 -4.10
N THR A 121 4.17 -15.14 -5.19
CA THR A 121 4.04 -16.45 -5.84
C THR A 121 4.73 -16.49 -7.20
N LEU A 122 4.79 -17.68 -7.81
CA LEU A 122 5.25 -17.84 -9.20
C LEU A 122 4.45 -16.97 -10.19
N ASN A 123 3.15 -16.81 -9.97
CA ASN A 123 2.33 -15.87 -10.73
C ASN A 123 2.87 -14.44 -10.72
N ALA A 124 3.44 -13.97 -9.59
CA ALA A 124 4.05 -12.64 -9.52
C ALA A 124 5.29 -12.53 -10.41
N VAL A 125 6.11 -13.59 -10.47
CA VAL A 125 7.28 -13.66 -11.38
C VAL A 125 6.82 -13.64 -12.83
N LEU A 126 5.88 -14.51 -13.22
CA LEU A 126 5.38 -14.57 -14.60
C LEU A 126 4.80 -13.22 -15.06
N LYS A 127 4.05 -12.55 -14.18
CA LYS A 127 3.50 -11.23 -14.45
C LYS A 127 4.59 -10.19 -14.69
N LYS A 128 5.70 -10.24 -13.94
CA LYS A 128 6.83 -9.32 -14.10
C LYS A 128 7.49 -9.43 -15.48
N TYR A 129 7.55 -10.64 -16.03
CA TYR A 129 8.11 -10.91 -17.36
C TYR A 129 7.06 -10.96 -18.48
N ASN A 130 5.80 -10.58 -18.21
CA ASN A 130 4.70 -10.65 -19.17
C ASN A 130 4.44 -12.05 -19.75
N LEU A 131 4.78 -13.11 -19.00
CA LEU A 131 4.66 -14.51 -19.41
C LEU A 131 3.33 -15.16 -18.99
N THR A 132 2.42 -14.41 -18.38
CA THR A 132 1.13 -14.94 -17.86
C THR A 132 0.31 -15.67 -18.93
N ASN A 133 0.38 -15.23 -20.20
CA ASN A 133 -0.34 -15.83 -21.32
C ASN A 133 0.32 -17.11 -21.87
N GLN A 134 1.56 -17.39 -21.47
CA GLN A 134 2.32 -18.56 -21.92
C GLN A 134 2.43 -19.63 -20.83
N LYS A 135 1.77 -19.44 -19.67
CA LYS A 135 1.88 -20.32 -18.49
C LYS A 135 1.69 -21.82 -18.75
N GLU A 136 0.85 -22.19 -19.73
CA GLU A 136 0.60 -23.60 -20.10
C GLU A 136 1.69 -24.20 -20.99
N LYS A 137 2.58 -23.35 -21.52
CA LYS A 137 3.72 -23.69 -22.39
C LYS A 137 5.05 -23.48 -21.67
N LEU A 138 5.03 -23.49 -20.34
CA LEU A 138 6.22 -23.30 -19.53
C LEU A 138 6.43 -24.50 -18.62
N GLU A 139 7.67 -24.99 -18.59
CA GLU A 139 8.16 -25.80 -17.50
C GLU A 139 8.85 -24.87 -16.50
N ILE A 140 8.40 -24.93 -15.24
CA ILE A 140 8.91 -24.08 -14.16
C ILE A 140 9.61 -24.96 -13.15
N ILE A 141 10.89 -24.67 -12.91
CA ILE A 141 11.71 -25.36 -11.92
C ILE A 141 12.06 -24.38 -10.82
N VAL A 142 11.68 -24.69 -9.58
CA VAL A 142 12.07 -23.91 -8.39
C VAL A 142 13.04 -24.72 -7.56
N THR A 143 14.26 -24.21 -7.39
CA THR A 143 15.33 -24.81 -6.56
C THR A 143 15.51 -26.30 -6.89
N GLY A 144 15.55 -26.60 -8.20
CA GLY A 144 15.77 -27.95 -8.75
C GLY A 144 14.55 -28.88 -8.76
N LYS A 145 13.35 -28.39 -8.40
CA LYS A 145 12.11 -29.19 -8.43
C LYS A 145 11.12 -28.61 -9.44
N PRO A 146 10.50 -29.44 -10.30
CA PRO A 146 9.43 -28.99 -11.16
C PRO A 146 8.21 -28.58 -10.33
N ILE A 147 7.70 -27.38 -10.56
CA ILE A 147 6.52 -26.82 -9.89
C ILE A 147 5.45 -26.51 -10.93
N HIS A 148 4.27 -27.09 -10.76
CA HIS A 148 3.11 -26.84 -11.63
C HIS A 148 2.09 -25.88 -11.00
N ASP A 149 2.17 -25.67 -9.69
CA ASP A 149 1.29 -24.77 -8.96
C ASP A 149 1.81 -23.32 -9.04
N LEU A 150 1.11 -22.46 -9.77
CA LEU A 150 1.48 -21.05 -9.94
C LEU A 150 1.23 -20.20 -8.68
N ASP A 151 0.48 -20.73 -7.72
CA ASP A 151 0.27 -20.12 -6.41
C ASP A 151 1.31 -20.59 -5.38
N TYR A 152 2.32 -21.35 -5.80
CA TYR A 152 3.50 -21.66 -5.00
C TYR A 152 4.14 -20.37 -4.48
N ILE A 153 4.26 -20.27 -3.15
CA ILE A 153 4.86 -19.14 -2.45
C ILE A 153 6.38 -19.25 -2.50
N LEU A 154 7.03 -18.25 -3.10
CA LEU A 154 8.48 -18.15 -3.21
C LEU A 154 9.11 -17.84 -1.86
N LYS A 155 10.29 -18.41 -1.63
CA LYS A 155 11.14 -18.12 -0.49
C LYS A 155 12.30 -17.23 -0.89
N ASP A 156 12.89 -16.59 0.11
CA ASP A 156 14.12 -15.83 -0.08
C ASP A 156 15.23 -16.74 -0.63
N TRP A 157 15.89 -16.25 -1.68
CA TRP A 157 16.92 -16.95 -2.47
C TRP A 157 16.47 -18.18 -3.25
N ASP A 158 15.16 -18.38 -3.49
CA ASP A 158 14.72 -19.39 -4.44
C ASP A 158 15.25 -19.09 -5.86
N ASN A 159 15.66 -20.15 -6.56
CA ASN A 159 16.04 -20.08 -7.97
C ASN A 159 14.87 -20.57 -8.82
N VAL A 160 14.32 -19.70 -9.66
CA VAL A 160 13.21 -19.95 -10.56
C VAL A 160 13.74 -20.01 -11.99
N ALA A 161 13.83 -21.21 -12.56
CA ALA A 161 14.17 -21.41 -13.95
C ALA A 161 12.90 -21.63 -14.77
N LEU A 162 12.75 -20.86 -15.85
CA LEU A 162 11.64 -20.93 -16.78
C LEU A 162 12.13 -21.48 -18.12
N PHE A 163 11.48 -22.54 -18.60
CA PHE A 163 11.76 -23.18 -19.88
C PHE A 163 10.51 -23.17 -20.75
N PRO A 164 10.64 -22.94 -22.06
CA PRO A 164 9.55 -23.20 -22.99
C PRO A 164 9.30 -24.73 -23.10
N LEU A 165 8.04 -25.12 -23.23
CA LEU A 165 7.60 -26.50 -23.54
C LEU A 165 7.49 -26.74 -25.05
#